data_AF-A0A6N8W1U3-F1
#
_entry.id   AF-A0A6N8W1U3-F1
#
_cell.length_a   1.000
_cell.length_b   1.000
_cell.length_c   1.000
_cell.angle_alpha   90.00
_cell.angle_beta   90.00
_cell.angle_gamma   90.00
#
_symmetry.space_group_name_H-M   'P 1'
#
loop_
_entity.id
_entity.type
_entity.pdbx_description
1 polymer ?
#
loop_
_entity_poly.entity_id
_entity_poly.type
_entity_poly.pdbx_seq_one_letter_code
_entity_poly.pdbx_strand_id
1 'polypeptide(L)'
;DGEYEHDFVDNPAEMREDSRIGSVYGHHHVEHFFGRASYRDEQGFADDGIWLIDVAHGEMRQVFSEPSMATAFSSDGEIFYVLGADGVLHALDAHDGDLIETMALVEPGEAGRAAIIVVGDMMYVADPNSGHVLGVHLSHMEIEEEWEVGGAPSSLAFVGVLDSGGSPHAGHDEDEHGHDEGEEHEEDEHEEDEHGHEDEEHEDEGDAHGHHHHHGSEDPHYWFDADLASVAIEAIAEELSHLSPDDANVFSDRLGLYLGEVAAADAEARALIEAVPDHHRLLVTFHDAFAYFARRYGLEIAGFLIEGPEQGISAEAIAELIELIEHEGVETVFHEQQFDSSALDAVAAETGAKRGIIWSQPTEENPTYIGILLGNARAIAEQ
;
A
#
# COMPACT_ATOMS: atom_id res chain seq x y z
N ASP A 1 20.04 -24.67 -15.25
CA ASP A 1 20.46 -25.94 -14.62
C ASP A 1 20.60 -25.80 -13.10
N GLY A 2 19.61 -25.21 -12.41
CA GLY A 2 19.60 -25.14 -10.95
C GLY A 2 18.65 -26.20 -10.42
N GLU A 3 19.17 -27.36 -10.01
CA GLU A 3 18.43 -28.23 -9.09
C GLU A 3 18.40 -27.48 -7.75
N TYR A 4 17.28 -26.85 -7.44
CA TYR A 4 17.04 -26.33 -6.10
C TYR A 4 16.74 -27.53 -5.20
N GLU A 5 17.56 -27.74 -4.18
CA GLU A 5 17.18 -28.64 -3.08
C GLU A 5 16.01 -27.97 -2.35
N HIS A 6 14.86 -28.64 -2.35
CA HIS A 6 13.67 -28.19 -1.62
C HIS A 6 13.67 -28.86 -0.25
N ASP A 7 13.91 -28.08 0.79
CA ASP A 7 13.65 -28.50 2.16
C ASP A 7 12.16 -28.24 2.47
N PHE A 8 11.50 -29.23 3.07
CA PHE A 8 10.09 -29.19 3.41
C PHE A 8 9.95 -29.20 4.93
N VAL A 9 9.12 -28.27 5.44
CA VAL A 9 8.64 -28.29 6.82
C VAL A 9 7.26 -28.94 6.80
N ASP A 10 7.12 -30.07 7.48
CA ASP A 10 5.82 -30.74 7.59
C ASP A 10 4.88 -29.92 8.49
N ASN A 11 3.59 -29.86 8.13
CA ASN A 11 2.59 -29.25 9.01
C ASN A 11 2.53 -30.03 10.34
N PRO A 12 2.62 -29.33 11.48
CA PRO A 12 2.58 -29.98 12.78
C PRO A 12 1.17 -30.50 13.08
N ALA A 13 1.05 -31.47 13.98
CA ALA A 13 -0.21 -32.19 14.21
C ALA A 13 -1.32 -31.32 14.81
N GLU A 14 -0.94 -30.24 15.47
CA GLU A 14 -1.81 -29.20 16.02
C GLU A 14 -2.36 -28.24 14.95
N MET A 15 -1.69 -28.11 13.80
CA MET A 15 -2.19 -27.30 12.70
C MET A 15 -3.38 -28.01 12.07
N ARG A 16 -4.44 -27.25 11.74
CA ARG A 16 -5.58 -27.87 11.07
C ARG A 16 -5.18 -28.42 9.70
N GLU A 17 -5.78 -29.55 9.33
CA GLU A 17 -5.46 -30.26 8.08
C GLU A 17 -5.76 -29.42 6.82
N ASP A 18 -6.75 -28.54 6.90
CA ASP A 18 -7.17 -27.62 5.83
C ASP A 18 -6.44 -26.27 5.86
N SER A 19 -5.68 -25.97 6.91
CA SER A 19 -4.94 -24.71 7.02
C SER A 19 -3.71 -24.67 6.13
N ARG A 20 -3.43 -23.49 5.59
CA ARG A 20 -2.28 -23.20 4.73
C ARG A 20 -1.63 -21.91 5.19
N ILE A 21 -0.29 -21.87 5.15
CA ILE A 21 0.45 -20.62 5.32
C ILE A 21 0.27 -19.80 4.03
N GLY A 22 -0.43 -18.67 4.13
CA GLY A 22 -0.74 -17.81 3.00
C GLY A 22 0.22 -16.63 2.85
N SER A 23 0.64 -16.06 3.99
CA SER A 23 1.59 -14.94 4.05
C SER A 23 2.78 -15.35 4.90
N VAL A 24 3.98 -14.98 4.46
CA VAL A 24 5.23 -15.25 5.16
C VAL A 24 5.96 -13.94 5.40
N TYR A 25 6.42 -13.74 6.63
CA TYR A 25 7.12 -12.55 7.10
C TYR A 25 8.52 -12.98 7.53
N GLY A 26 9.53 -12.25 7.07
CA GLY A 26 10.92 -12.49 7.44
C GLY A 26 11.63 -11.18 7.69
N HIS A 27 12.69 -11.26 8.48
CA HIS A 27 13.60 -10.15 8.71
C HIS A 27 15.04 -10.62 8.57
N HIS A 28 15.91 -9.81 7.99
CA HIS A 28 17.28 -10.20 7.66
C HIS A 28 18.18 -10.51 8.87
N HIS A 29 17.74 -10.15 10.08
CA HIS A 29 18.39 -10.49 11.35
C HIS A 29 17.82 -11.74 12.04
N VAL A 30 16.77 -12.35 11.49
CA VAL A 30 16.07 -13.51 12.08
C VAL A 30 16.25 -14.72 11.15
N GLU A 31 16.62 -15.88 11.71
CA GLU A 31 16.93 -17.10 10.94
C GLU A 31 15.69 -17.95 10.62
N HIS A 32 14.50 -17.49 11.02
CA HIS A 32 13.21 -18.16 10.85
C HIS A 32 12.19 -17.19 10.23
N PHE A 33 11.06 -17.74 9.81
CA PHE A 33 9.95 -16.95 9.30
C PHE A 33 8.77 -16.97 10.27
N PHE A 34 7.94 -15.94 10.23
CA PHE A 34 6.58 -16.00 10.74
C PHE A 34 5.63 -16.20 9.57
N GLY A 35 4.60 -17.01 9.74
CA GLY A 35 3.61 -17.29 8.72
C GLY A 35 2.20 -17.10 9.24
N ARG A 36 1.37 -16.36 8.50
CA ARG A 36 -0.07 -16.32 8.79
C ARG A 36 -0.74 -17.52 8.14
N ALA A 37 -1.30 -18.38 8.98
CA ALA A 37 -2.10 -19.50 8.53
C ALA A 37 -3.54 -19.08 8.29
N SER A 38 -4.19 -19.69 7.30
CA SER A 38 -5.61 -19.51 7.05
C SER A 38 -6.23 -20.80 6.52
N TYR A 39 -7.52 -20.97 6.76
CA TYR A 39 -8.34 -22.03 6.18
C TYR A 39 -9.61 -21.44 5.56
N ARG A 40 -10.38 -22.28 4.88
CA ARG A 40 -11.65 -21.89 4.26
C ARG A 40 -12.81 -22.54 4.99
N ASP A 41 -13.79 -21.75 5.40
CA ASP A 41 -15.04 -22.20 5.99
C ASP A 41 -16.28 -21.77 5.17
N GLU A 42 -17.47 -21.92 5.75
CA GLU A 42 -18.73 -21.56 5.10
C GLU A 42 -18.91 -20.05 4.91
N GLN A 43 -18.20 -19.21 5.68
CA GLN A 43 -18.24 -17.75 5.62
C GLN A 43 -17.11 -17.16 4.78
N GLY A 44 -16.05 -17.92 4.47
CA GLY A 44 -14.97 -17.47 3.60
C GLY A 44 -13.60 -17.93 4.09
N PHE A 45 -12.63 -17.03 4.03
CA PHE A 45 -11.29 -17.25 4.61
C PHE A 45 -11.31 -16.91 6.10
N ALA A 46 -10.82 -17.84 6.92
CA ALA A 46 -10.65 -17.68 8.35
C ALA A 46 -9.16 -17.73 8.72
N ASP A 47 -8.77 -16.93 9.70
CA ASP A 47 -7.41 -16.87 10.24
C ASP A 47 -7.16 -18.08 11.17
N ASP A 48 -6.01 -18.72 11.05
CA ASP A 48 -5.55 -19.83 11.89
C ASP A 48 -4.27 -19.47 12.66
N GLY A 49 -4.10 -18.18 12.93
CA GLY A 49 -3.06 -17.60 13.74
C GLY A 49 -1.72 -17.43 13.02
N ILE A 50 -0.73 -17.03 13.82
CA ILE A 50 0.66 -16.86 13.38
C ILE A 50 1.49 -18.04 13.86
N TRP A 51 2.31 -18.54 12.94
CA TRP A 51 3.20 -19.68 13.13
C TRP A 51 4.64 -19.26 12.92
N LEU A 52 5.54 -19.63 13.84
CA LEU A 52 6.98 -19.57 13.60
C LEU A 52 7.38 -20.80 12.77
N ILE A 53 8.16 -20.58 11.72
CA ILE A 53 8.59 -21.56 10.73
C ILE A 53 10.11 -21.60 10.71
N ASP A 54 10.67 -22.63 11.34
CA ASP A 54 12.09 -22.91 11.34
C ASP A 54 12.43 -23.91 10.22
N VAL A 55 12.82 -23.37 9.07
CA VAL A 55 13.18 -24.15 7.89
C VAL A 55 14.45 -24.98 8.13
N ALA A 56 15.40 -24.46 8.93
CA ALA A 56 16.68 -25.12 9.17
C ALA A 56 16.54 -26.40 9.99
N HIS A 57 15.62 -26.41 10.95
CA HIS A 57 15.33 -27.58 11.78
C HIS A 57 14.10 -28.37 11.31
N GLY A 58 13.35 -27.87 10.33
CA GLY A 58 12.15 -28.52 9.84
C GLY A 58 11.00 -28.47 10.85
N GLU A 59 10.95 -27.41 11.67
CA GLU A 59 9.98 -27.26 12.76
C GLU A 59 9.04 -26.08 12.50
N MET A 60 7.79 -26.22 12.95
CA MET A 60 6.79 -25.17 12.88
C MET A 60 5.96 -25.18 14.17
N ARG A 61 5.71 -24.00 14.74
CA ARG A 61 5.00 -23.84 16.02
C ARG A 61 4.07 -22.63 15.99
N GLN A 62 2.86 -22.79 16.51
CA GLN A 62 1.94 -21.65 16.66
C GLN A 62 2.44 -20.73 17.78
N VAL A 63 2.56 -19.44 17.46
CA VAL A 63 3.00 -18.38 18.38
C VAL A 63 1.90 -17.39 18.70
N PHE A 64 0.88 -17.31 17.85
CA PHE A 64 -0.33 -16.52 18.08
C PHE A 64 -1.55 -17.30 17.57
N SER A 65 -2.58 -17.46 18.39
CA SER A 65 -3.75 -18.31 18.05
C SER A 65 -5.00 -17.54 17.63
N GLU A 66 -5.05 -16.25 17.94
CA GLU A 66 -6.22 -15.42 17.64
C GLU A 66 -6.14 -14.86 16.21
N PRO A 67 -7.27 -14.39 15.64
CA PRO A 67 -7.25 -13.72 14.35
C PRO A 67 -6.41 -12.45 14.40
N SER A 68 -5.57 -12.25 13.38
CA SER A 68 -4.67 -11.11 13.26
C SER A 68 -5.20 -10.09 12.24
N MET A 69 -5.08 -8.80 12.55
CA MET A 69 -5.40 -7.69 11.66
C MET A 69 -4.19 -7.30 10.82
N ALA A 70 -3.05 -7.07 11.47
CA ALA A 70 -1.82 -6.62 10.86
C ALA A 70 -0.60 -7.12 11.64
N THR A 71 0.56 -7.15 10.98
CA THR A 71 1.82 -7.61 11.57
C THR A 71 2.98 -6.76 11.08
N ALA A 72 3.99 -6.53 11.93
CA ALA A 72 5.18 -5.79 11.54
C ALA A 72 6.39 -6.23 12.35
N PHE A 73 7.60 -6.04 11.81
CA PHE A 73 8.83 -6.11 12.61
C PHE A 73 9.18 -4.74 13.16
N SER A 74 9.80 -4.73 14.33
CA SER A 74 10.67 -3.62 14.78
C SER A 74 11.77 -3.33 13.76
N SER A 75 12.31 -2.11 13.75
CA SER A 75 13.33 -1.70 12.79
C SER A 75 14.64 -2.50 12.88
N ASP A 76 14.99 -2.99 14.06
CA ASP A 76 16.14 -3.89 14.27
C ASP A 76 15.79 -5.37 14.09
N GLY A 77 14.49 -5.69 14.08
CA GLY A 77 13.96 -7.04 13.90
C GLY A 77 13.99 -7.92 15.13
N GLU A 78 14.26 -7.36 16.32
CA GLU A 78 14.30 -8.11 17.58
C GLU A 78 12.88 -8.44 18.08
N ILE A 79 11.88 -7.65 17.68
CA ILE A 79 10.47 -7.79 18.05
C ILE A 79 9.60 -7.96 16.80
N PHE A 80 8.70 -8.94 16.84
CA PHE A 80 7.62 -9.14 15.88
C PHE A 80 6.28 -8.76 16.51
N TYR A 81 5.63 -7.76 15.92
CA TYR A 81 4.35 -7.24 16.39
C TYR A 81 3.18 -7.90 15.67
N VAL A 82 2.15 -8.25 16.43
CA VAL A 82 0.88 -8.76 15.92
C VAL A 82 -0.25 -7.92 16.49
N LEU A 83 -0.99 -7.21 15.65
CA LEU A 83 -2.23 -6.55 16.04
C LEU A 83 -3.38 -7.55 15.89
N GLY A 84 -3.98 -7.96 17.00
CA GLY A 84 -5.11 -8.87 17.04
C GLY A 84 -6.41 -8.22 16.56
N ALA A 85 -7.37 -9.04 16.11
CA ALA A 85 -8.72 -8.59 15.76
C ALA A 85 -9.53 -8.05 16.94
N ASP A 86 -9.06 -8.29 18.17
CA ASP A 86 -9.55 -7.69 19.41
C ASP A 86 -8.95 -6.29 19.68
N GLY A 87 -8.11 -5.78 18.77
CA GLY A 87 -7.50 -4.45 18.86
C GLY A 87 -6.31 -4.37 19.82
N VAL A 88 -5.83 -5.52 20.30
CA VAL A 88 -4.64 -5.60 21.16
C VAL A 88 -3.39 -5.82 20.32
N LEU A 89 -2.38 -5.00 20.54
CA LEU A 89 -1.05 -5.18 19.97
C LEU A 89 -0.25 -6.13 20.87
N HIS A 90 0.34 -7.16 20.27
CA HIS A 90 1.20 -8.15 20.92
C HIS A 90 2.63 -7.98 20.41
N ALA A 91 3.57 -7.74 21.32
CA ALA A 91 5.00 -7.77 21.02
C ALA A 91 5.54 -9.17 21.31
N LEU A 92 5.99 -9.88 20.29
CA LEU A 92 6.63 -11.19 20.40
C LEU A 92 8.14 -11.03 20.20
N ASP A 93 8.95 -11.79 20.94
CA ASP A 93 10.37 -11.92 20.64
C ASP A 93 10.52 -12.57 19.26
N ALA A 94 11.27 -11.93 18.37
CA ALA A 94 11.37 -12.38 16.99
C ALA A 94 12.20 -13.68 16.85
N HIS A 95 13.05 -14.02 17.82
CA HIS A 95 13.94 -15.18 17.74
C HIS A 95 13.24 -16.47 18.16
N ASP A 96 12.37 -16.41 19.17
CA ASP A 96 11.67 -17.59 19.69
C ASP A 96 10.15 -17.53 19.59
N GLY A 97 9.57 -16.36 19.33
CA GLY A 97 8.12 -16.14 19.20
C GLY A 97 7.39 -16.03 20.54
N ASP A 98 8.09 -15.90 21.66
CA ASP A 98 7.47 -15.78 22.96
C ASP A 98 6.91 -14.36 23.19
N LEU A 99 5.75 -14.29 23.85
CA LEU A 99 5.09 -13.02 24.17
C LEU A 99 5.91 -12.20 25.19
N ILE A 100 6.28 -10.99 24.81
CA ILE A 100 6.97 -10.01 25.67
C ILE A 100 5.95 -9.15 26.41
N GLU A 101 5.09 -8.45 25.66
CA GLU A 101 4.16 -7.46 26.19
C GLU A 101 2.94 -7.30 25.29
N THR A 102 1.86 -6.75 25.84
CA THR A 102 0.62 -6.44 25.13
C THR A 102 0.12 -5.03 25.44
N MET A 103 -0.48 -4.37 24.47
CA MET A 103 -1.07 -3.05 24.61
C MET A 103 -2.43 -2.99 23.93
N ALA A 104 -3.47 -2.55 24.62
CA ALA A 104 -4.74 -2.22 23.96
C ALA A 104 -4.52 -0.96 23.12
N LEU A 105 -4.79 -1.05 21.82
CA LEU A 105 -4.37 -0.02 20.87
C LEU A 105 -5.52 0.57 20.07
N VAL A 106 -6.41 -0.29 19.54
CA VAL A 106 -7.60 0.14 18.81
C VAL A 106 -8.84 -0.52 19.39
N GLU A 107 -10.01 0.10 19.22
CA GLU A 107 -11.26 -0.56 19.57
C GLU A 107 -11.72 -1.44 18.39
N PRO A 108 -12.13 -2.70 18.64
CA PRO A 108 -12.76 -3.51 17.61
C PRO A 108 -14.02 -2.84 17.06
N GLY A 109 -14.22 -2.90 15.75
CA GLY A 109 -15.43 -2.38 15.13
C GLY A 109 -15.64 -2.88 13.70
N GLU A 110 -16.75 -2.42 13.10
CA GLU A 110 -17.21 -2.87 11.78
C GLU A 110 -16.72 -1.96 10.64
N ALA A 111 -16.02 -0.86 10.93
CA ALA A 111 -15.64 0.14 9.94
C ALA A 111 -14.47 -0.30 9.05
N GLY A 112 -13.65 -1.25 9.50
CA GLY A 112 -12.56 -1.79 8.69
C GLY A 112 -11.44 -2.42 9.51
N ARG A 113 -10.39 -2.85 8.82
CA ARG A 113 -9.16 -3.36 9.44
C ARG A 113 -8.16 -2.23 9.65
N ALA A 114 -7.65 -2.08 10.86
CA ALA A 114 -6.53 -1.22 11.15
C ALA A 114 -5.28 -1.64 10.37
N ALA A 115 -4.54 -0.64 9.89
CA ALA A 115 -3.24 -0.81 9.25
C ALA A 115 -2.13 -0.31 10.19
N ILE A 116 -0.96 -0.94 10.14
CA ILE A 116 0.21 -0.52 10.93
C ILE A 116 1.43 -0.35 10.02
N ILE A 117 2.29 0.61 10.35
CA ILE A 117 3.62 0.76 9.77
C ILE A 117 4.62 1.09 10.88
N VAL A 118 5.81 0.50 10.83
CA VAL A 118 6.90 0.78 11.77
C VAL A 118 7.96 1.63 11.07
N VAL A 119 8.35 2.73 11.71
CA VAL A 119 9.33 3.70 11.22
C VAL A 119 10.25 4.08 12.38
N GLY A 120 11.48 3.57 12.37
CA GLY A 120 12.40 3.77 13.49
C GLY A 120 11.86 3.13 14.77
N ASP A 121 11.73 3.94 15.82
CA ASP A 121 11.21 3.53 17.13
C ASP A 121 9.69 3.76 17.27
N MET A 122 9.03 4.22 16.20
CA MET A 122 7.59 4.52 16.19
C MET A 122 6.81 3.49 15.38
N MET A 123 5.62 3.16 15.86
CA MET A 123 4.58 2.48 15.10
C MET A 123 3.41 3.43 14.87
N TYR A 124 3.01 3.60 13.63
CA TYR A 124 1.81 4.34 13.27
C TYR A 124 0.67 3.37 12.98
N VAL A 125 -0.52 3.67 13.50
CA VAL A 125 -1.71 2.83 13.40
C VAL A 125 -2.84 3.66 12.81
N ALA A 126 -3.35 3.28 11.65
CA ALA A 126 -4.57 3.85 11.10
C ALA A 126 -5.74 3.05 11.64
N ASP A 127 -6.60 3.68 12.43
CA ASP A 127 -7.78 3.06 13.02
C ASP A 127 -9.06 3.51 12.29
N PRO A 128 -9.64 2.65 11.43
CA PRO A 128 -10.85 2.98 10.69
C PRO A 128 -12.08 3.13 11.58
N ASN A 129 -12.07 2.58 12.80
CA ASN A 129 -13.24 2.60 13.68
C ASN A 129 -13.37 3.92 14.43
N SER A 130 -12.23 4.53 14.80
CA SER A 130 -12.21 5.83 15.47
C SER A 130 -12.02 7.00 14.50
N GLY A 131 -11.50 6.78 13.29
CA GLY A 131 -11.12 7.87 12.40
C GLY A 131 -9.81 8.54 12.79
N HIS A 132 -8.99 7.88 13.61
CA HIS A 132 -7.73 8.40 14.13
C HIS A 132 -6.52 7.68 13.53
N VAL A 133 -5.39 8.37 13.53
CA VAL A 133 -4.06 7.77 13.40
C VAL A 133 -3.35 7.90 14.75
N LEU A 134 -2.77 6.81 15.24
CA LEU A 134 -2.04 6.77 16.50
C LEU A 134 -0.55 6.59 16.23
N GLY A 135 0.30 7.36 16.90
CA GLY A 135 1.75 7.19 16.95
C GLY A 135 2.16 6.57 18.28
N VAL A 136 2.67 5.33 18.24
CA VAL A 136 3.06 4.54 19.39
C VAL A 136 4.59 4.46 19.47
N HIS A 137 5.16 4.88 20.59
CA HIS A 137 6.59 4.73 20.84
C HIS A 137 6.88 3.31 21.35
N LEU A 138 7.63 2.53 20.56
CA LEU A 138 7.77 1.09 20.77
C LEU A 138 8.66 0.71 21.95
N SER A 139 9.62 1.54 22.35
CA SER A 139 10.49 1.23 23.49
C SER A 139 9.80 1.26 24.86
N HIS A 140 8.65 1.94 24.97
CA HIS A 140 7.87 2.03 26.21
C HIS A 140 6.39 1.67 26.02
N MET A 141 5.98 1.29 24.80
CA MET A 141 4.62 0.87 24.45
C MET A 141 3.55 1.88 24.90
N GLU A 142 3.73 3.15 24.50
CA GLU A 142 2.84 4.26 24.85
C GLU A 142 2.43 5.04 23.59
N ILE A 143 1.17 5.49 23.55
CA ILE A 143 0.69 6.41 22.51
C ILE A 143 1.27 7.79 22.85
N GLU A 144 2.16 8.29 21.99
CA GLU A 144 2.74 9.63 22.12
C GLU A 144 2.02 10.65 21.24
N GLU A 145 1.47 10.19 20.12
CA GLU A 145 0.84 11.05 19.12
C GLU A 145 -0.52 10.49 18.71
N GLU A 146 -1.48 11.38 18.47
CA GLU A 146 -2.84 11.03 18.05
C GLU A 146 -3.35 12.14 17.12
N TRP A 147 -3.83 11.75 15.94
CA TRP A 147 -4.40 12.66 14.95
C TRP A 147 -5.79 12.21 14.54
N GLU A 148 -6.77 13.10 14.67
CA GLU A 148 -8.10 12.91 14.09
C GLU A 148 -8.04 13.25 12.59
N VAL A 149 -8.20 12.24 11.75
CA VAL A 149 -8.19 12.39 10.28
C VAL A 149 -9.59 12.26 9.67
N GLY A 150 -10.55 11.75 10.45
CA GLY A 150 -11.92 11.52 10.02
C GLY A 150 -12.05 10.37 9.02
N GLY A 151 -13.30 10.04 8.66
CA GLY A 151 -13.56 8.89 7.78
C GLY A 151 -13.19 7.56 8.42
N ALA A 152 -12.75 6.60 7.60
CA ALA A 152 -12.33 5.26 8.02
C ALA A 152 -10.91 4.96 7.47
N PRO A 153 -9.85 5.57 8.05
CA PRO A 153 -8.48 5.40 7.56
C PRO A 153 -8.08 3.92 7.66
N SER A 154 -7.70 3.31 6.54
CA SER A 154 -7.44 1.87 6.45
C SER A 154 -6.11 1.52 5.80
N SER A 155 -5.32 2.53 5.41
CA SER A 155 -4.00 2.37 4.80
C SER A 155 -3.05 3.44 5.30
N LEU A 156 -1.77 3.10 5.37
CA LEU A 156 -0.69 4.00 5.75
C LEU A 156 0.44 3.88 4.74
N ALA A 157 0.93 5.04 4.29
CA ALA A 157 2.16 5.14 3.52
C ALA A 157 3.07 6.14 4.21
N PHE A 158 4.28 5.72 4.55
CA PHE A 158 5.32 6.62 5.03
C PHE A 158 6.27 6.94 3.89
N VAL A 159 6.30 8.21 3.47
CA VAL A 159 7.20 8.70 2.43
C VAL A 159 8.30 9.53 3.09
N GLY A 160 9.46 8.93 3.27
CA GLY A 160 10.61 9.59 3.88
C GLY A 160 11.92 8.93 3.49
N VAL A 161 13.02 9.70 3.56
CA VAL A 161 14.37 9.14 3.50
C VAL A 161 14.69 8.64 4.91
N LEU A 162 14.54 7.33 5.14
CA LEU A 162 14.98 6.70 6.38
C LEU A 162 16.51 6.85 6.46
N ASP A 163 16.98 7.77 7.31
CA ASP A 163 18.40 7.85 7.63
C ASP A 163 18.79 6.56 8.37
N SER A 164 19.42 5.64 7.64
CA SER A 164 19.95 4.41 8.19
C SER A 164 21.18 4.72 9.02
N GLY A 165 20.98 5.21 10.25
CA GLY A 165 21.98 5.17 11.31
C GLY A 165 22.20 6.47 12.08
N GLY A 166 21.58 6.56 13.26
CA GLY A 166 22.11 7.37 14.36
C GLY A 166 21.05 8.05 15.21
N SER A 167 20.66 7.41 16.32
CA SER A 167 19.94 8.05 17.41
C SER A 167 20.60 9.39 17.81
N PRO A 168 19.88 10.52 17.82
CA PRO A 168 20.38 11.76 18.38
C PRO A 168 19.71 12.04 19.72
N HIS A 169 19.89 11.16 20.72
CA HIS A 169 19.92 11.62 22.10
C HIS A 169 21.32 12.20 22.39
N ALA A 170 21.55 13.44 21.96
CA ALA A 170 22.64 14.28 22.42
C ALA A 170 22.11 15.71 22.56
N GLY A 171 21.93 16.13 23.81
CA GLY A 171 21.17 17.33 24.16
C GLY A 171 21.73 18.66 23.65
N HIS A 172 20.83 19.63 23.57
CA HIS A 172 21.13 21.02 23.85
C HIS A 172 20.04 21.58 24.76
N ASP A 173 20.42 21.84 26.01
CA ASP A 173 19.88 22.94 26.78
C ASP A 173 20.19 24.26 26.05
N GLU A 174 19.19 25.14 25.94
CA GLU A 174 19.21 26.55 26.39
C GLU A 174 18.20 27.41 25.59
N ASP A 175 17.21 27.89 26.33
CA ASP A 175 16.77 29.29 26.46
C ASP A 175 15.94 30.03 25.38
N GLU A 176 14.84 30.56 25.92
CA GLU A 176 14.15 31.84 25.65
C GLU A 176 13.50 32.08 24.28
N HIS A 177 12.17 32.22 24.28
CA HIS A 177 11.53 33.56 24.20
C HIS A 177 10.04 33.48 24.55
N GLY A 178 9.64 34.28 25.54
CA GLY A 178 8.24 34.58 25.83
C GLY A 178 7.71 35.71 24.95
N HIS A 179 6.38 35.76 24.84
CA HIS A 179 5.47 36.87 24.50
C HIS A 179 4.16 36.19 24.05
N ASP A 180 2.94 36.58 24.36
CA ASP A 180 2.35 37.62 25.21
C ASP A 180 0.85 37.27 25.20
N GLU A 181 0.17 37.26 26.34
CA GLU A 181 -1.29 37.10 26.37
C GLU A 181 -1.97 38.44 26.10
N GLY A 182 -3.11 38.42 25.41
CA GLY A 182 -3.98 39.60 25.38
C GLY A 182 -5.17 39.54 24.41
N GLU A 183 -6.32 39.21 25.00
CA GLU A 183 -7.68 39.76 24.73
C GLU A 183 -8.37 39.36 23.41
N GLU A 184 -9.36 38.46 23.47
CA GLU A 184 -10.80 38.75 23.70
C GLU A 184 -11.41 39.69 22.64
N HIS A 185 -12.34 39.17 21.82
CA HIS A 185 -13.61 39.84 21.55
C HIS A 185 -14.69 38.83 21.11
N GLU A 186 -15.83 39.00 21.76
CA GLU A 186 -17.10 38.30 21.71
C GLU A 186 -17.92 38.50 20.42
N GLU A 187 -18.81 37.52 20.20
CA GLU A 187 -20.18 37.57 19.66
C GLU A 187 -20.43 38.03 18.21
N ASP A 188 -21.08 37.15 17.44
CA ASP A 188 -22.44 37.43 16.95
C ASP A 188 -23.16 36.14 16.51
N GLU A 189 -24.33 35.94 17.10
CA GLU A 189 -25.35 34.92 16.82
C GLU A 189 -26.03 35.19 15.47
N HIS A 190 -26.41 34.15 14.71
CA HIS A 190 -27.63 34.20 13.89
C HIS A 190 -28.28 32.82 13.74
N GLU A 191 -29.57 32.83 14.06
CA GLU A 191 -30.54 31.74 14.10
C GLU A 191 -30.92 31.20 12.70
N GLU A 192 -31.34 29.93 12.74
CA GLU A 192 -32.36 29.19 11.96
C GLU A 192 -32.95 29.77 10.67
N ASP A 193 -33.06 28.91 9.64
CA ASP A 193 -34.28 28.82 8.83
C ASP A 193 -34.49 27.39 8.32
N GLU A 194 -35.56 26.76 8.81
CA GLU A 194 -36.19 25.55 8.28
C GLU A 194 -36.90 25.88 6.95
N HIS A 195 -36.66 25.08 5.91
CA HIS A 195 -37.63 24.92 4.82
C HIS A 195 -37.66 23.47 4.34
N GLY A 196 -38.73 22.77 4.72
CA GLY A 196 -39.15 21.54 4.06
C GLY A 196 -39.91 21.84 2.76
N HIS A 197 -39.76 20.95 1.77
CA HIS A 197 -40.77 20.72 0.75
C HIS A 197 -40.71 19.27 0.26
N GLU A 198 -41.92 18.72 0.09
CA GLU A 198 -42.31 17.37 -0.27
C GLU A 198 -42.09 17.07 -1.78
N ASP A 199 -41.84 15.80 -2.05
CA ASP A 199 -42.18 14.95 -3.22
C ASP A 199 -42.61 15.61 -4.54
N GLU A 200 -41.88 15.33 -5.62
CA GLU A 200 -42.49 15.00 -6.92
C GLU A 200 -41.76 13.83 -7.60
N GLU A 201 -42.56 12.84 -7.98
CA GLU A 201 -42.22 11.67 -8.78
C GLU A 201 -41.83 12.07 -10.21
N HIS A 202 -40.69 11.57 -10.69
CA HIS A 202 -40.43 11.44 -12.12
C HIS A 202 -39.84 10.06 -12.42
N GLU A 203 -40.68 9.21 -13.02
CA GLU A 203 -40.26 8.08 -13.84
C GLU A 203 -39.57 8.61 -15.11
N ASP A 204 -38.33 8.21 -15.37
CA ASP A 204 -37.84 8.06 -16.74
C ASP A 204 -36.83 6.91 -16.82
N GLU A 205 -37.03 6.06 -17.81
CA GLU A 205 -36.21 4.90 -18.14
C GLU A 205 -34.91 5.36 -18.80
N GLY A 206 -33.77 4.88 -18.30
CA GLY A 206 -32.47 5.18 -18.87
C GLY A 206 -31.42 4.19 -18.37
N ASP A 207 -31.26 3.12 -19.14
CA ASP A 207 -30.18 2.15 -19.05
C ASP A 207 -28.81 2.85 -19.01
N ALA A 208 -28.10 2.69 -17.90
CA ALA A 208 -26.69 3.04 -17.75
C ALA A 208 -26.08 2.11 -16.69
N HIS A 209 -25.33 1.12 -17.14
CA HIS A 209 -24.43 0.33 -16.32
C HIS A 209 -23.38 1.24 -15.68
N GLY A 210 -23.70 1.75 -14.49
CA GLY A 210 -22.75 2.45 -13.63
C GLY A 210 -21.88 1.42 -12.91
N HIS A 211 -20.66 1.22 -13.41
CA HIS A 211 -19.63 0.53 -12.65
C HIS A 211 -19.30 1.38 -11.41
N HIS A 212 -19.72 0.87 -10.26
CA HIS A 212 -19.41 1.44 -8.96
C HIS A 212 -17.91 1.19 -8.68
N HIS A 213 -17.07 2.17 -8.99
CA HIS A 213 -15.69 2.20 -8.50
C HIS A 213 -15.73 2.58 -7.01
N HIS A 214 -15.62 1.57 -6.15
CA HIS A 214 -15.56 1.75 -4.71
C HIS A 214 -14.11 2.08 -4.33
N HIS A 215 -13.67 3.32 -4.56
CA HIS A 215 -12.37 3.76 -4.03
C HIS A 215 -12.46 3.80 -2.50
N GLY A 216 -11.68 2.95 -1.81
CA GLY A 216 -11.16 3.28 -0.49
C GLY A 216 -10.37 4.60 -0.55
N SER A 217 -10.14 5.26 0.58
CA SER A 217 -9.64 6.65 0.69
C SER A 217 -8.42 6.96 -0.21
N GLU A 218 -8.69 7.46 -1.43
CA GLU A 218 -7.78 7.92 -2.49
C GLU A 218 -6.78 6.89 -3.07
N ASP A 219 -6.68 6.83 -4.40
CA ASP A 219 -5.71 5.98 -5.15
C ASP A 219 -4.26 6.40 -4.79
N PRO A 220 -3.44 5.49 -4.24
CA PRO A 220 -2.10 5.83 -3.75
C PRO A 220 -1.05 5.95 -4.86
N HIS A 221 -1.34 5.57 -6.11
CA HIS A 221 -0.35 5.42 -7.18
C HIS A 221 0.03 6.74 -7.89
N TYR A 222 0.09 7.82 -7.11
CA TYR A 222 0.30 9.19 -7.61
C TYR A 222 1.62 9.36 -8.37
N TRP A 223 2.64 8.54 -8.08
CA TRP A 223 3.97 8.68 -8.68
C TRP A 223 3.97 8.47 -10.19
N PHE A 224 2.97 7.78 -10.74
CA PHE A 224 2.82 7.65 -12.19
C PHE A 224 2.43 8.96 -12.90
N ASP A 225 1.96 9.95 -12.16
CA ASP A 225 1.83 11.31 -12.66
C ASP A 225 3.12 12.08 -12.35
N ALA A 226 3.89 12.44 -13.39
CA ALA A 226 5.17 13.12 -13.22
C ALA A 226 5.08 14.51 -12.57
N ASP A 227 3.93 15.20 -12.64
CA ASP A 227 3.76 16.47 -11.90
C ASP A 227 3.57 16.18 -10.42
N LEU A 228 2.74 15.19 -10.06
CA LEU A 228 2.55 14.80 -8.65
C LEU A 228 3.83 14.22 -8.05
N ALA A 229 4.57 13.40 -8.81
CA ALA A 229 5.89 12.94 -8.39
C ALA A 229 6.85 14.10 -8.18
N SER A 230 6.81 15.13 -9.03
CA SER A 230 7.64 16.33 -8.87
C SER A 230 7.33 17.07 -7.57
N VAL A 231 6.04 17.18 -7.19
CA VAL A 231 5.62 17.76 -5.89
C VAL A 231 6.21 16.97 -4.73
N ALA A 232 6.14 15.63 -4.76
CA ALA A 232 6.74 14.79 -3.72
C ALA A 232 8.27 14.94 -3.66
N ILE A 233 8.95 14.99 -4.81
CA ILE A 233 10.40 15.20 -4.90
C ILE A 233 10.80 16.55 -4.29
N GLU A 234 10.04 17.62 -4.56
CA GLU A 234 10.27 18.94 -3.97
C GLU A 234 10.13 18.91 -2.45
N ALA A 235 9.05 18.31 -1.93
CA ALA A 235 8.81 18.18 -0.49
C ALA A 235 9.92 17.37 0.20
N ILE A 236 10.39 16.28 -0.41
CA ILE A 236 11.51 15.48 0.12
C ILE A 236 12.79 16.33 0.20
N ALA A 237 13.10 17.11 -0.83
CA ALA A 237 14.30 17.94 -0.85
C ALA A 237 14.24 19.11 0.15
N GLU A 238 13.05 19.68 0.36
CA GLU A 238 12.79 20.68 1.41
C GLU A 238 13.05 20.09 2.79
N GLU A 239 12.48 18.92 3.08
CA GLU A 239 12.64 18.27 4.38
C GLU A 239 14.08 17.83 4.64
N LEU A 240 14.76 17.28 3.63
CA LEU A 240 16.20 16.98 3.73
C LEU A 240 17.03 18.24 4.05
N SER A 241 16.64 19.39 3.50
CA SER A 241 17.32 20.67 3.78
C SER A 241 17.05 21.16 5.21
N HIS A 242 15.88 20.89 5.78
CA HIS A 242 15.58 21.16 7.18
C HIS A 242 16.37 20.25 8.13
N LEU A 243 16.47 18.96 7.80
CA LEU A 243 17.16 17.95 8.60
C LEU A 243 18.69 18.09 8.55
N SER A 244 19.26 18.51 7.41
CA SER A 244 20.69 18.84 7.27
C SER A 244 20.90 20.23 6.64
N PRO A 245 20.85 21.31 7.46
CA PRO A 245 21.02 22.68 6.97
C PRO A 245 22.39 22.95 6.33
N ASP A 246 23.43 22.24 6.77
CA ASP A 246 24.79 22.35 6.19
C ASP A 246 24.84 21.83 4.74
N ASP A 247 23.96 20.88 4.39
CA ASP A 247 23.84 20.28 3.05
C ASP A 247 22.72 20.90 2.21
N ALA A 248 21.95 21.86 2.72
CA ALA A 248 20.78 22.44 2.04
C ALA A 248 21.07 22.92 0.60
N ASN A 249 22.23 23.55 0.36
CA ASN A 249 22.62 23.96 -0.99
C ASN A 249 22.82 22.77 -1.94
N VAL A 250 23.33 21.64 -1.43
CA VAL A 250 23.52 20.41 -2.21
C VAL A 250 22.18 19.81 -2.59
N PHE A 251 21.21 19.77 -1.68
CA PHE A 251 19.86 19.29 -1.98
C PHE A 251 19.16 20.19 -2.99
N SER A 252 19.22 21.51 -2.82
CA SER A 252 18.64 22.48 -3.77
C SER A 252 19.24 22.34 -5.17
N ASP A 253 20.57 22.24 -5.29
CA ASP A 253 21.23 22.08 -6.60
C ASP A 253 20.86 20.76 -7.26
N ARG A 254 20.76 19.66 -6.49
CA ARG A 254 20.37 18.35 -6.99
C ARG A 254 18.89 18.28 -7.37
N LEU A 255 18.02 18.92 -6.60
CA LEU A 255 16.59 19.01 -6.88
C LEU A 255 16.35 19.61 -8.26
N GLY A 256 16.96 20.76 -8.55
CA GLY A 256 16.80 21.42 -9.85
C GLY A 256 17.29 20.57 -11.03
N LEU A 257 18.38 19.82 -10.86
CA LEU A 257 18.86 18.89 -11.88
C LEU A 257 17.87 17.73 -12.08
N TYR A 258 17.41 17.12 -10.99
CA TYR A 258 16.55 15.94 -11.06
C TYR A 258 15.15 16.26 -11.60
N LEU A 259 14.55 17.39 -11.21
CA LEU A 259 13.29 17.86 -11.80
C LEU A 259 13.41 18.11 -13.30
N GLY A 260 14.58 18.57 -13.77
CA GLY A 260 14.86 18.70 -15.20
C GLY A 260 14.88 17.35 -15.93
N GLU A 261 15.40 16.30 -15.29
CA GLU A 261 15.39 14.94 -15.83
C GLU A 261 13.97 14.34 -15.85
N VAL A 262 13.19 14.56 -14.79
CA VAL A 262 11.78 14.12 -14.71
C VAL A 262 10.94 14.82 -15.78
N ALA A 263 11.07 16.13 -15.96
CA ALA A 263 10.34 16.87 -16.99
C ALA A 263 10.71 16.41 -18.42
N ALA A 264 11.98 16.08 -18.66
CA ALA A 264 12.41 15.52 -19.93
C ALA A 264 11.81 14.13 -20.18
N ALA A 265 11.78 13.28 -19.15
CA ALA A 265 11.19 11.95 -19.21
C ALA A 265 9.67 12.01 -19.43
N ASP A 266 8.97 12.93 -18.76
CA ASP A 266 7.54 13.17 -18.96
C ASP A 266 7.21 13.53 -20.41
N ALA A 267 7.98 14.45 -20.99
CA ALA A 267 7.80 14.87 -22.37
C ALA A 267 8.06 13.72 -23.35
N GLU A 268 9.07 12.88 -23.09
CA GLU A 268 9.35 11.68 -23.90
C GLU A 268 8.23 10.64 -23.76
N ALA A 269 7.77 10.35 -22.54
CA ALA A 269 6.66 9.43 -22.29
C ALA A 269 5.39 9.88 -23.02
N ARG A 270 5.05 11.17 -22.95
CA ARG A 270 3.92 11.75 -23.68
C ARG A 270 4.07 11.55 -25.19
N ALA A 271 5.24 11.84 -25.75
CA ALA A 271 5.48 11.68 -27.18
C ALA A 271 5.38 10.22 -27.65
N LEU A 272 5.77 9.26 -26.81
CA LEU A 272 5.63 7.83 -27.09
C LEU A 272 4.16 7.41 -27.14
N ILE A 273 3.37 7.80 -26.13
CA ILE A 273 1.94 7.44 -26.07
C ILE A 273 1.12 8.16 -27.15
N GLU A 274 1.43 9.43 -27.47
CA GLU A 274 0.79 10.18 -28.55
C GLU A 274 1.00 9.52 -29.93
N ALA A 275 2.07 8.72 -30.10
CA ALA A 275 2.31 7.97 -31.32
C ALA A 275 1.39 6.75 -31.48
N VAL A 276 0.78 6.27 -30.38
CA VAL A 276 -0.24 5.21 -30.41
C VAL A 276 -1.55 5.80 -30.96
N PRO A 277 -2.21 5.16 -31.94
CA PRO A 277 -3.51 5.62 -32.43
C PRO A 277 -4.55 5.70 -31.31
N ASP A 278 -5.39 6.76 -31.27
CA ASP A 278 -6.33 7.00 -30.17
C ASP A 278 -7.21 5.78 -29.83
N HIS A 279 -7.67 5.03 -30.83
CA HIS A 279 -8.51 3.83 -30.66
C HIS A 279 -7.75 2.60 -30.12
N HIS A 280 -6.43 2.67 -29.98
CA HIS A 280 -5.58 1.63 -29.40
C HIS A 280 -5.06 2.02 -28.00
N ARG A 281 -5.50 3.17 -27.47
CA ARG A 281 -5.08 3.68 -26.15
C ARG A 281 -5.91 3.11 -24.99
N LEU A 282 -6.29 1.84 -25.10
CA LEU A 282 -6.97 1.08 -24.06
C LEU A 282 -5.94 0.29 -23.27
N LEU A 283 -5.92 0.48 -21.96
CA LEU A 283 -5.01 -0.19 -21.06
C LEU A 283 -5.78 -1.21 -20.21
N VAL A 284 -5.32 -2.46 -20.25
CA VAL A 284 -5.74 -3.52 -19.32
C VAL A 284 -4.54 -3.96 -18.50
N THR A 285 -4.65 -3.91 -17.17
CA THR A 285 -3.56 -4.22 -16.24
C THR A 285 -3.92 -5.37 -15.29
N PHE A 286 -2.93 -5.85 -14.54
CA PHE A 286 -3.15 -6.83 -13.49
C PHE A 286 -3.90 -6.22 -12.30
N HIS A 287 -3.37 -5.17 -11.68
CA HIS A 287 -4.09 -4.42 -10.65
C HIS A 287 -4.38 -2.97 -11.02
N ASP A 288 -5.29 -2.34 -10.28
CA ASP A 288 -5.72 -0.95 -10.46
C ASP A 288 -4.68 0.06 -9.97
N ALA A 289 -3.53 0.13 -10.67
CA ALA A 289 -2.40 0.99 -10.30
C ALA A 289 -2.20 2.19 -11.23
N PHE A 290 -2.73 2.13 -12.46
CA PHE A 290 -2.23 2.95 -13.56
C PHE A 290 -3.15 4.12 -13.92
N ALA A 291 -4.15 4.44 -13.09
CA ALA A 291 -5.10 5.51 -13.36
C ALA A 291 -4.42 6.88 -13.50
N TYR A 292 -3.43 7.21 -12.66
CA TYR A 292 -2.63 8.43 -12.79
C TYR A 292 -1.82 8.47 -14.10
N PHE A 293 -1.17 7.36 -14.46
CA PHE A 293 -0.44 7.24 -15.73
C PHE A 293 -1.37 7.48 -16.92
N ALA A 294 -2.53 6.81 -16.91
CA ALA A 294 -3.49 6.87 -17.98
C ALA A 294 -4.05 8.28 -18.18
N ARG A 295 -4.45 8.96 -17.09
CA ARG A 295 -4.89 10.36 -17.14
C ARG A 295 -3.82 11.29 -17.69
N ARG A 296 -2.56 11.15 -17.24
CA ARG A 296 -1.47 12.05 -17.64
C ARG A 296 -1.08 11.92 -19.12
N TYR A 297 -1.17 10.72 -19.67
CA TYR A 297 -0.72 10.43 -21.03
C TYR A 297 -1.84 10.17 -22.04
N GLY A 298 -3.11 10.27 -21.62
CA GLY A 298 -4.27 10.14 -22.51
C GLY A 298 -4.57 8.70 -22.91
N LEU A 299 -4.42 7.77 -21.97
CA LEU A 299 -4.91 6.40 -22.08
C LEU A 299 -6.24 6.27 -21.33
N GLU A 300 -7.03 5.28 -21.70
CA GLU A 300 -8.24 4.87 -21.01
C GLU A 300 -7.99 3.52 -20.34
N ILE A 301 -8.31 3.41 -19.05
CA ILE A 301 -8.28 2.12 -18.35
C ILE A 301 -9.54 1.35 -18.77
N ALA A 302 -9.37 0.32 -19.58
CA ALA A 302 -10.49 -0.53 -19.98
C ALA A 302 -10.86 -1.48 -18.83
N GLY A 303 -9.87 -1.98 -18.09
CA GLY A 303 -10.11 -2.83 -16.93
C GLY A 303 -8.83 -3.31 -16.24
N PHE A 304 -9.01 -3.95 -15.11
CA PHE A 304 -7.97 -4.58 -14.31
C PHE A 304 -8.51 -5.87 -13.69
N LEU A 305 -7.62 -6.77 -13.26
CA LEU A 305 -8.04 -8.05 -12.69
C LEU A 305 -8.32 -7.97 -11.19
N ILE A 306 -7.57 -7.14 -10.45
CA ILE A 306 -7.73 -6.93 -9.00
C ILE A 306 -7.59 -5.45 -8.64
N GLU A 307 -8.23 -5.01 -7.56
CA GLU A 307 -8.12 -3.62 -7.09
C GLU A 307 -6.77 -3.35 -6.41
N GLY A 308 -6.25 -4.34 -5.68
CA GLY A 308 -4.97 -4.25 -4.97
C GLY A 308 -4.29 -5.61 -4.84
N PRO A 309 -2.96 -5.65 -4.63
CA PRO A 309 -2.18 -6.88 -4.64
C PRO A 309 -2.54 -7.86 -3.51
N GLU A 310 -3.12 -7.40 -2.40
CA GLU A 310 -3.64 -8.27 -1.34
C GLU A 310 -4.96 -8.99 -1.69
N GLN A 311 -5.64 -8.60 -2.77
CA GLN A 311 -6.91 -9.19 -3.16
C GLN A 311 -6.69 -10.53 -3.87
N GLY A 312 -7.41 -11.57 -3.44
CA GLY A 312 -7.42 -12.85 -4.14
C GLY A 312 -8.12 -12.75 -5.49
N ILE A 313 -7.60 -13.46 -6.49
CA ILE A 313 -8.19 -13.50 -7.84
C ILE A 313 -9.40 -14.45 -7.85
N SER A 314 -10.57 -13.94 -8.23
CA SER A 314 -11.79 -14.74 -8.38
C SER A 314 -11.96 -15.22 -9.83
N ALA A 315 -12.64 -16.36 -10.02
CA ALA A 315 -12.97 -16.85 -11.37
C ALA A 315 -13.98 -15.93 -12.09
N GLU A 316 -14.78 -15.19 -11.33
CA GLU A 316 -15.73 -14.19 -11.84
C GLU A 316 -14.98 -13.00 -12.44
N ALA A 317 -14.00 -12.44 -11.72
CA ALA A 317 -13.17 -11.34 -12.21
C ALA A 317 -12.40 -11.72 -13.50
N ILE A 318 -11.91 -12.97 -13.59
CA ILE A 318 -11.30 -13.49 -14.83
C ILE A 318 -12.31 -13.51 -15.99
N ALA A 319 -13.52 -13.99 -15.75
CA ALA A 319 -14.56 -14.08 -16.77
C ALA A 319 -15.01 -12.69 -17.25
N GLU A 320 -15.24 -11.76 -16.32
CA GLU A 320 -15.59 -10.37 -16.62
C GLU A 320 -14.49 -9.68 -17.45
N LEU A 321 -13.22 -9.91 -17.10
CA LEU A 321 -12.10 -9.34 -17.85
C LEU A 321 -11.99 -9.92 -19.26
N ILE A 322 -12.26 -11.22 -19.44
CA ILE A 322 -12.30 -11.85 -20.77
C ILE A 322 -13.40 -11.23 -21.62
N GLU A 323 -14.63 -11.09 -21.08
CA GLU A 323 -15.75 -10.49 -21.79
C GLU A 323 -15.46 -9.04 -22.19
N LEU A 324 -14.86 -8.26 -21.30
CA LEU A 324 -14.41 -6.89 -21.57
C LEU A 324 -13.39 -6.85 -22.71
N ILE A 325 -12.34 -7.67 -22.66
CA ILE A 325 -11.29 -7.69 -23.69
C ILE A 325 -11.87 -8.03 -25.06
N GLU A 326 -12.79 -9.00 -25.13
CA GLU A 326 -13.45 -9.38 -26.38
C GLU A 326 -14.39 -8.27 -26.91
N HIS A 327 -15.11 -7.59 -26.01
CA HIS A 327 -16.06 -6.53 -26.36
C HIS A 327 -15.35 -5.27 -26.86
N GLU A 328 -14.36 -4.80 -26.12
CA GLU A 328 -13.59 -3.58 -26.43
C GLU A 328 -12.50 -3.82 -27.48
N GLY A 329 -12.17 -5.09 -27.77
CA GLY A 329 -11.16 -5.46 -28.76
C GLY A 329 -9.74 -5.10 -28.30
N VAL A 330 -9.44 -5.26 -27.00
CA VAL A 330 -8.14 -4.95 -26.43
C VAL A 330 -7.06 -5.89 -27.00
N GLU A 331 -6.01 -5.33 -27.59
CA GLU A 331 -4.96 -6.12 -28.24
C GLU A 331 -3.93 -6.71 -27.26
N THR A 332 -3.69 -6.04 -26.13
CA THR A 332 -2.61 -6.36 -25.20
C THR A 332 -3.07 -6.20 -23.75
N VAL A 333 -2.78 -7.21 -22.93
CA VAL A 333 -2.93 -7.17 -21.47
C VAL A 333 -1.56 -7.03 -20.81
N PHE A 334 -1.44 -6.16 -19.81
CA PHE A 334 -0.18 -5.90 -19.12
C PHE A 334 -0.18 -6.54 -17.73
N HIS A 335 0.89 -7.25 -17.40
CA HIS A 335 1.13 -7.76 -16.06
C HIS A 335 2.36 -7.10 -15.45
N GLU A 336 2.38 -6.99 -14.14
CA GLU A 336 3.55 -6.49 -13.44
C GLU A 336 4.48 -7.61 -13.05
N GLN A 337 5.77 -7.36 -13.22
CA GLN A 337 6.80 -8.37 -13.09
C GLN A 337 6.87 -9.05 -11.72
N GLN A 338 6.44 -8.36 -10.64
CA GLN A 338 6.49 -8.92 -9.29
C GLN A 338 5.30 -9.82 -8.93
N PHE A 339 4.22 -9.83 -9.72
CA PHE A 339 3.03 -10.61 -9.42
C PHE A 339 2.95 -11.87 -10.26
N ASP A 340 2.26 -12.89 -9.73
CA ASP A 340 2.00 -14.12 -10.44
C ASP A 340 1.11 -13.85 -11.68
N SER A 341 1.62 -14.19 -12.86
CA SER A 341 0.93 -13.90 -14.12
C SER A 341 -0.09 -14.98 -14.52
N SER A 342 -0.27 -16.06 -13.74
CA SER A 342 -1.01 -17.24 -14.21
C SER A 342 -2.46 -16.96 -14.58
N ALA A 343 -3.11 -16.02 -13.88
CA ALA A 343 -4.48 -15.62 -14.19
C ALA A 343 -4.55 -14.81 -15.50
N LEU A 344 -3.63 -13.86 -15.71
CA LEU A 344 -3.54 -13.12 -16.97
C LEU A 344 -3.11 -14.02 -18.13
N ASP A 345 -2.36 -15.09 -17.87
CA ASP A 345 -2.01 -16.09 -18.88
C ASP A 345 -3.24 -16.86 -19.36
N ALA A 346 -4.17 -17.18 -18.45
CA ALA A 346 -5.45 -17.77 -18.81
C ALA A 346 -6.31 -16.79 -19.63
N VAL A 347 -6.39 -15.53 -19.20
CA VAL A 347 -7.13 -14.47 -19.93
C VAL A 347 -6.58 -14.31 -21.35
N ALA A 348 -5.27 -14.21 -21.52
CA ALA A 348 -4.62 -14.08 -22.82
C ALA A 348 -4.81 -15.33 -23.69
N ALA A 349 -4.82 -16.52 -23.11
CA ALA A 349 -5.03 -17.77 -23.83
C ALA A 349 -6.47 -17.90 -24.39
N GLU A 350 -7.47 -17.42 -23.65
CA GLU A 350 -8.88 -17.46 -24.06
C GLU A 350 -9.23 -16.34 -25.05
N THR A 351 -8.75 -15.11 -24.81
CA THR A 351 -9.07 -13.93 -25.65
C THR A 351 -8.19 -13.82 -26.90
N GLY A 352 -6.98 -14.40 -26.86
CA GLY A 352 -5.96 -14.20 -27.88
C GLY A 352 -5.20 -12.88 -27.78
N ALA A 353 -5.40 -12.09 -26.71
CA ALA A 353 -4.64 -10.88 -26.45
C ALA A 353 -3.14 -11.17 -26.27
N LYS A 354 -2.28 -10.23 -26.69
CA LYS A 354 -0.85 -10.28 -26.40
C LYS A 354 -0.63 -9.99 -24.92
N ARG A 355 0.53 -10.40 -24.41
CA ARG A 355 0.97 -10.06 -23.05
C ARG A 355 2.13 -9.08 -23.10
N GLY A 356 1.97 -7.99 -22.36
CA GLY A 356 3.02 -7.01 -22.07
C GLY A 356 3.46 -7.06 -20.61
N ILE A 357 4.65 -6.52 -20.35
CA ILE A 357 5.14 -6.26 -19.00
C ILE A 357 5.00 -4.77 -18.73
N ILE A 358 4.55 -4.43 -17.53
CA ILE A 358 4.52 -3.06 -17.01
C ILE A 358 5.15 -3.06 -15.61
N TRP A 359 5.60 -1.89 -15.13
CA TRP A 359 6.32 -1.77 -13.87
C TRP A 359 5.61 -0.77 -12.96
N SER A 360 5.33 -1.18 -11.71
CA SER A 360 4.80 -0.30 -10.66
C SER A 360 5.82 0.12 -9.61
N GLN A 361 6.98 -0.53 -9.60
CA GLN A 361 8.09 -0.21 -8.72
C GLN A 361 9.43 -0.47 -9.42
N PRO A 362 10.55 0.01 -8.88
CA PRO A 362 11.86 -0.23 -9.47
C PRO A 362 12.19 -1.72 -9.53
N THR A 363 12.79 -2.14 -10.65
CA THR A 363 13.28 -3.51 -10.87
C THR A 363 14.72 -3.49 -11.34
N GLU A 364 15.34 -4.67 -11.51
CA GLU A 364 16.67 -4.75 -12.13
C GLU A 364 16.70 -4.15 -13.55
N GLU A 365 15.59 -4.27 -14.30
CA GLU A 365 15.46 -3.73 -15.65
C GLU A 365 15.21 -2.21 -15.65
N ASN A 366 14.37 -1.74 -14.73
CA ASN A 366 14.03 -0.33 -14.57
C ASN A 366 14.32 0.12 -13.12
N PRO A 367 15.59 0.37 -12.76
CA PRO A 367 15.99 0.58 -11.36
C PRO A 367 15.69 1.99 -10.82
N THR A 368 15.05 2.86 -11.62
CA THR A 368 14.81 4.26 -11.26
C THR A 368 13.40 4.66 -11.60
N TYR A 369 12.88 5.68 -10.91
CA TYR A 369 11.59 6.29 -11.21
C TYR A 369 11.44 6.67 -12.70
N ILE A 370 12.43 7.40 -13.25
CA ILE A 370 12.46 7.78 -14.68
C ILE A 370 12.48 6.53 -15.58
N GLY A 371 13.22 5.49 -15.17
CA GLY A 371 13.25 4.21 -15.87
C GLY A 371 11.87 3.57 -15.95
N ILE A 372 11.12 3.52 -14.84
CA ILE A 372 9.75 2.99 -14.80
C ILE A 372 8.83 3.80 -15.72
N LEU A 373 8.85 5.13 -15.60
CA LEU A 373 7.99 6.03 -16.38
C LEU A 373 8.19 5.82 -17.89
N LEU A 374 9.44 5.84 -18.35
CA LEU A 374 9.79 5.64 -19.75
C LEU A 374 9.63 4.19 -20.20
N GLY A 375 9.92 3.23 -19.32
CA GLY A 375 9.75 1.81 -19.56
C GLY A 375 8.28 1.49 -19.86
N ASN A 376 7.37 1.95 -19.01
CA ASN A 376 5.92 1.79 -19.20
C ASN A 376 5.46 2.44 -20.49
N ALA A 377 5.87 3.68 -20.76
CA ALA A 377 5.49 4.38 -22.00
C ALA A 377 5.95 3.64 -23.26
N ARG A 378 7.17 3.08 -23.26
CA ARG A 378 7.70 2.27 -24.37
C ARG A 378 6.96 0.94 -24.50
N ALA A 379 6.74 0.23 -23.40
CA ALA A 379 6.05 -1.05 -23.39
C ALA A 379 4.63 -0.94 -23.95
N ILE A 380 3.92 0.15 -23.62
CA ILE A 380 2.59 0.45 -24.15
C ILE A 380 2.67 0.88 -25.61
N ALA A 381 3.64 1.72 -26.00
CA ALA A 381 3.73 2.22 -27.38
C ALA A 381 4.15 1.15 -28.40
N GLU A 382 4.84 0.09 -27.98
CA GLU A 382 5.35 -0.96 -28.86
C GLU A 382 4.37 -2.10 -29.15
N GLN A 383 3.31 -2.26 -28.33
CA GLN A 383 2.43 -3.44 -28.35
C GLN A 383 1.03 -3.14 -28.85
#